data_AF-A0A0J1CY47-F1
#
_entry.id   AF-A0A0J1CY47-F1
#
_cell.length_a   1.000
_cell.length_b   1.000
_cell.length_c   1.000
_cell.angle_alpha   90.00
_cell.angle_beta   90.00
_cell.angle_gamma   90.00
#
_symmetry.space_group_name_H-M   'P 1'
#
loop_
_entity.id
_entity.type
_entity.pdbx_description
1 polymer ?
#
loop_
_entity_poly.entity_id
_entity_poly.type
_entity_poly.pdbx_seq_one_letter_code
_entity_poly.pdbx_strand_id
1 'polypeptide(L)'
;MSTDSTLERLHDAPGSGSFDAAWHARYGTQLDASLPEWNDTLETLLSHRSVRAYRDQPLPDGTLDTLIAAAQSASSSSNLQTWSVVAVEDTERKARLSVLAGNQAHIRDAPLLLVWLADLARLEAVAVRASVKPEGLHYLETLLVGVIDAALAAQNAVVALESLGLGSVYIGAIRNAPEQVAAELRLPPHVLPVFGLCVGYADSSRPAQVKPRLPQSVVLHREQYDAHVQAPGIALYDKILSTFQVQQGQSEAAWTQAVERWRTRESLHGRDRLRDALASLGFELR
;
A
#
# COMPACT_ATOMS: atom_id res chain seq x y z
N MET A 1 -15.07 -47.58 5.46
CA MET A 1 -14.54 -46.60 6.42
C MET A 1 -14.12 -45.39 5.61
N SER A 2 -14.86 -44.30 5.84
CA SER A 2 -14.75 -43.01 5.18
C SER A 2 -13.52 -42.25 5.66
N THR A 3 -12.83 -41.57 4.74
CA THR A 3 -12.19 -40.26 4.99
C THR A 3 -12.16 -39.50 3.67
N ASP A 4 -13.32 -38.97 3.29
CA ASP A 4 -13.42 -37.84 2.37
C ASP A 4 -13.49 -36.58 3.24
N SER A 5 -12.39 -35.83 3.34
CA SER A 5 -12.35 -34.55 4.04
C SER A 5 -11.21 -33.67 3.51
N THR A 6 -11.42 -33.06 2.35
CA THR A 6 -10.65 -31.86 2.01
C THR A 6 -11.53 -30.89 1.21
N LEU A 7 -11.81 -29.75 1.83
CA LEU A 7 -12.33 -28.50 1.24
C LEU A 7 -13.77 -28.53 0.70
N GLU A 8 -14.73 -28.56 1.63
CA GLU A 8 -16.00 -27.87 1.39
C GLU A 8 -15.70 -26.37 1.21
N ARG A 9 -15.67 -25.94 -0.06
CA ARG A 9 -15.72 -24.54 -0.42
C ARG A 9 -17.08 -23.98 0.02
N LEU A 10 -17.07 -23.19 1.09
CA LEU A 10 -18.10 -22.20 1.36
C LEU A 10 -18.08 -21.15 0.23
N HIS A 11 -18.68 -21.47 -0.90
CA HIS A 11 -19.15 -20.48 -1.88
C HIS A 11 -20.66 -20.41 -1.76
N ASP A 12 -21.12 -19.71 -0.73
CA ASP A 12 -22.36 -18.95 -0.90
C ASP A 12 -21.98 -17.79 -1.81
N ALA A 13 -22.49 -17.80 -3.04
CA ALA A 13 -22.40 -16.64 -3.92
C ALA A 13 -23.05 -15.45 -3.20
N PRO A 14 -22.32 -14.36 -2.93
CA PRO A 14 -22.92 -13.21 -2.30
C PRO A 14 -23.96 -12.64 -3.26
N GLY A 15 -25.24 -12.68 -2.87
CA GLY A 15 -26.31 -12.07 -3.65
C GLY A 15 -26.07 -10.58 -3.86
N SER A 16 -26.74 -10.01 -4.87
CA SER A 16 -26.68 -8.62 -5.35
C SER A 16 -26.61 -7.49 -4.30
N GLY A 17 -26.91 -7.77 -3.03
CA GLY A 17 -26.69 -6.86 -1.91
C GLY A 17 -25.22 -6.62 -1.54
N SER A 18 -24.26 -7.49 -1.89
CA SER A 18 -22.87 -7.31 -1.44
C SER A 18 -22.12 -6.19 -2.17
N PHE A 19 -22.28 -6.09 -3.49
CA PHE A 19 -21.59 -5.06 -4.28
C PHE A 19 -22.12 -3.65 -3.99
N ASP A 20 -23.45 -3.48 -3.94
CA ASP A 20 -24.06 -2.18 -3.61
C ASP A 20 -23.69 -1.72 -2.19
N ALA A 21 -23.60 -2.64 -1.24
CA ALA A 21 -23.13 -2.34 0.12
C ALA A 21 -21.64 -1.94 0.12
N ALA A 22 -20.78 -2.67 -0.59
CA ALA A 22 -19.37 -2.35 -0.73
C ALA A 22 -19.15 -0.98 -1.41
N TRP A 23 -19.95 -0.68 -2.44
CA TRP A 23 -19.97 0.64 -3.09
C TRP A 23 -20.38 1.73 -2.11
N HIS A 24 -21.50 1.53 -1.40
CA HIS A 24 -22.00 2.51 -0.44
C HIS A 24 -20.97 2.78 0.67
N ALA A 25 -20.33 1.75 1.20
CA ALA A 25 -19.24 1.91 2.16
C ALA A 25 -18.04 2.67 1.56
N ARG A 26 -17.74 2.45 0.28
CA ARG A 26 -16.61 3.08 -0.42
C ARG A 26 -16.85 4.56 -0.74
N TYR A 27 -18.06 4.97 -1.08
CA TYR A 27 -18.34 6.32 -1.56
C TYR A 27 -19.26 7.14 -0.66
N GLY A 28 -19.98 6.51 0.27
CA GLY A 28 -20.99 7.17 1.11
C GLY A 28 -22.26 7.59 0.36
N THR A 29 -22.38 7.21 -0.92
CA THR A 29 -23.53 7.49 -1.79
C THR A 29 -24.06 6.19 -2.38
N GLN A 30 -25.28 6.22 -2.90
CA GLN A 30 -25.81 5.11 -3.69
C GLN A 30 -25.36 5.22 -5.14
N LEU A 31 -25.42 4.09 -5.86
CA LEU A 31 -25.33 4.07 -7.31
C LEU A 31 -26.67 4.55 -7.89
N ASP A 32 -26.62 5.43 -8.88
CA ASP A 32 -27.83 5.90 -9.59
C ASP A 32 -28.48 4.77 -10.42
N ALA A 33 -27.70 3.75 -10.80
CA ALA A 33 -28.17 2.54 -11.48
C ALA A 33 -27.41 1.32 -10.96
N SER A 34 -28.12 0.20 -10.74
CA SER A 34 -27.50 -1.07 -10.33
C SER A 34 -26.46 -1.51 -11.36
N LEU A 35 -25.22 -1.69 -10.92
CA LEU A 35 -24.16 -2.28 -11.74
C LEU A 35 -24.35 -3.80 -11.81
N PRO A 36 -23.85 -4.47 -12.87
CA PRO A 36 -23.90 -5.92 -12.93
C PRO A 36 -23.03 -6.55 -11.82
N GLU A 37 -23.39 -7.75 -11.39
CA GLU A 37 -22.50 -8.58 -10.57
C GLU A 37 -21.30 -9.02 -11.42
N TRP A 38 -20.08 -8.70 -10.99
CA TRP A 38 -18.86 -8.95 -11.77
C TRP A 38 -18.11 -10.19 -11.30
N ASN A 39 -17.54 -10.18 -10.07
CA ASN A 39 -16.82 -11.30 -9.43
C ASN A 39 -16.26 -10.91 -8.04
N ASP A 40 -15.82 -11.93 -7.29
CA ASP A 40 -15.22 -11.84 -5.95
C ASP A 40 -13.97 -10.94 -5.88
N THR A 41 -13.20 -10.81 -6.97
CA THR A 41 -12.03 -9.93 -7.01
C THR A 41 -12.42 -8.46 -6.86
N LEU A 42 -13.49 -8.02 -7.53
CA LEU A 42 -13.98 -6.65 -7.39
C LEU A 42 -14.55 -6.39 -5.99
N GLU A 43 -15.23 -7.36 -5.41
CA GLU A 43 -15.72 -7.27 -4.03
C GLU A 43 -14.56 -7.14 -3.03
N THR A 44 -13.50 -7.93 -3.21
CA THR A 44 -12.26 -7.85 -2.41
C THR A 44 -11.64 -6.45 -2.50
N LEU A 45 -11.47 -5.92 -3.72
CA LEU A 45 -10.92 -4.59 -3.96
C LEU A 45 -11.77 -3.48 -3.33
N LEU A 46 -13.09 -3.53 -3.47
CA LEU A 46 -13.99 -2.52 -2.91
C LEU A 46 -14.07 -2.60 -1.39
N SER A 47 -13.91 -3.79 -0.82
CA SER A 47 -13.92 -4.04 0.62
C SER A 47 -12.59 -3.70 1.30
N HIS A 48 -11.54 -3.31 0.57
CA HIS A 48 -10.24 -2.97 1.13
C HIS A 48 -10.32 -1.99 2.30
N ARG A 49 -9.64 -2.32 3.40
CA ARG A 49 -9.45 -1.44 4.55
C ARG A 49 -8.08 -1.69 5.17
N SER A 50 -7.43 -0.62 5.60
CA SER A 50 -6.13 -0.75 6.26
C SER A 50 -6.29 -1.29 7.68
N VAL A 51 -5.73 -2.48 7.94
CA VAL A 51 -5.73 -3.15 9.23
C VAL A 51 -4.53 -2.69 10.05
N ARG A 52 -4.76 -2.28 11.30
CA ARG A 52 -3.71 -1.77 12.21
C ARG A 52 -3.73 -2.46 13.59
N ALA A 53 -4.51 -3.52 13.72
CA ALA A 53 -4.58 -4.35 14.91
C ALA A 53 -4.56 -5.80 14.41
N TYR A 54 -3.62 -6.58 14.93
CA TYR A 54 -3.32 -7.92 14.46
C TYR A 54 -3.47 -8.91 15.61
N ARG A 55 -3.92 -10.13 15.28
CA ARG A 55 -3.88 -11.25 16.22
C ARG A 55 -2.45 -11.75 16.36
N ASP A 56 -2.12 -12.26 17.53
CA ASP A 56 -0.90 -13.03 17.76
C ASP A 56 -1.05 -14.44 17.16
N GLN A 57 -1.03 -14.50 15.82
CA GLN A 57 -1.15 -15.72 15.05
C GLN A 57 -0.14 -15.71 13.89
N PRO A 58 0.66 -16.78 13.72
CA PRO A 58 1.56 -16.89 12.59
C PRO A 58 0.80 -16.96 11.26
N LEU A 59 1.45 -16.52 10.19
CA LEU A 59 0.95 -16.72 8.83
C LEU A 59 1.05 -18.20 8.44
N PRO A 60 0.14 -18.73 7.60
CA PRO A 60 0.28 -20.06 7.04
C PRO A 60 1.58 -20.25 6.26
N ASP A 61 2.10 -21.47 6.23
CA ASP A 61 3.25 -21.84 5.40
C ASP A 61 2.98 -21.51 3.92
N GLY A 62 4.01 -21.06 3.20
CA GLY A 62 3.89 -20.66 1.80
C GLY A 62 3.17 -19.33 1.56
N THR A 63 2.74 -18.62 2.61
CA THR A 63 2.13 -17.28 2.46
C THR A 63 3.09 -16.34 1.72
N LEU A 64 4.35 -16.23 2.18
CA LEU A 64 5.32 -15.32 1.56
C LEU A 64 5.53 -15.65 0.09
N ASP A 65 5.77 -16.91 -0.26
CA ASP A 65 5.98 -17.34 -1.66
C ASP A 65 4.77 -17.01 -2.54
N THR A 66 3.56 -17.22 -2.02
CA THR A 66 2.30 -16.90 -2.71
C THR A 66 2.18 -15.39 -2.97
N LEU A 67 2.48 -14.56 -1.96
CA LEU A 67 2.43 -13.10 -2.09
C LEU A 67 3.48 -12.59 -3.07
N ILE A 68 4.69 -13.15 -3.06
CA ILE A 68 5.74 -12.76 -4.00
C ILE A 68 5.40 -13.20 -5.43
N ALA A 69 4.82 -14.38 -5.64
CA ALA A 69 4.36 -14.81 -6.97
C ALA A 69 3.27 -13.88 -7.52
N ALA A 70 2.30 -13.49 -6.69
CA ALA A 70 1.28 -12.50 -7.07
C ALA A 70 1.90 -11.13 -7.40
N ALA A 71 2.86 -10.67 -6.59
CA ALA A 71 3.58 -9.42 -6.82
C ALA A 71 4.37 -9.43 -8.13
N GLN A 72 5.09 -10.51 -8.42
CA GLN A 72 5.84 -10.72 -9.66
C GLN A 72 4.96 -10.84 -10.91
N SER A 73 3.66 -11.08 -10.73
CA SER A 73 2.69 -11.11 -11.82
C SER A 73 2.19 -9.70 -12.22
N ALA A 74 2.66 -8.64 -11.55
CA ALA A 74 2.35 -7.27 -11.94
C ALA A 74 3.06 -6.88 -13.24
N SER A 75 2.44 -5.97 -14.02
CA SER A 75 3.12 -5.33 -15.15
C SER A 75 4.41 -4.64 -14.67
N SER A 76 5.46 -4.73 -15.49
CA SER A 76 6.75 -4.08 -15.24
C SER A 76 7.21 -3.32 -16.46
N SER A 77 7.66 -2.09 -16.25
CA SER A 77 8.10 -1.19 -17.33
C SER A 77 9.26 -1.82 -18.10
N SER A 78 9.06 -2.08 -19.40
CA SER A 78 10.02 -2.79 -20.27
C SER A 78 10.50 -4.13 -19.72
N ASN A 79 9.72 -4.77 -18.84
CA ASN A 79 10.07 -5.99 -18.10
C ASN A 79 11.39 -5.89 -17.31
N LEU A 80 11.78 -4.67 -16.89
CA LEU A 80 13.04 -4.42 -16.19
C LEU A 80 13.04 -4.94 -14.75
N GLN A 81 11.84 -5.10 -14.16
CA GLN A 81 11.63 -5.59 -12.80
C GLN A 81 12.47 -4.79 -11.80
N THR A 82 12.33 -3.46 -11.79
CA THR A 82 13.17 -2.51 -11.01
C THR A 82 12.74 -2.41 -9.55
N TRP A 83 12.36 -3.53 -8.96
CA TRP A 83 11.90 -3.61 -7.59
C TRP A 83 12.45 -4.83 -6.86
N SER A 84 12.50 -4.71 -5.54
CA SER A 84 12.82 -5.77 -4.58
C SER A 84 11.89 -5.65 -3.37
N VAL A 85 11.86 -6.67 -2.53
CA VAL A 85 11.15 -6.63 -1.25
C VAL A 85 11.94 -7.37 -0.19
N VAL A 86 12.02 -6.81 1.01
CA VAL A 86 12.63 -7.43 2.18
C VAL A 86 11.53 -7.87 3.13
N ALA A 87 11.44 -9.17 3.40
CA ALA A 87 10.60 -9.71 4.47
C ALA A 87 11.31 -9.56 5.82
N VAL A 88 10.64 -8.93 6.77
CA VAL A 88 11.12 -8.69 8.13
C VAL A 88 10.16 -9.36 9.11
N GLU A 89 10.60 -10.49 9.67
CA GLU A 89 9.86 -11.26 10.67
C GLU A 89 10.50 -11.15 12.07
N ASP A 90 11.81 -10.87 12.12
CA ASP A 90 12.57 -10.67 13.36
C ASP A 90 11.98 -9.55 14.23
N THR A 91 11.60 -9.90 15.46
CA THR A 91 10.90 -9.01 16.39
C THR A 91 11.74 -7.79 16.76
N GLU A 92 13.05 -7.95 16.95
CA GLU A 92 13.93 -6.83 17.30
C GLU A 92 14.10 -5.86 16.14
N ARG A 93 14.26 -6.37 14.91
CA ARG A 93 14.32 -5.56 13.69
C ARG A 93 13.01 -4.83 13.43
N LYS A 94 11.85 -5.48 13.60
CA LYS A 94 10.53 -4.80 13.54
C LYS A 94 10.42 -3.69 14.58
N ALA A 95 10.92 -3.91 15.81
CA ALA A 95 10.94 -2.87 16.84
C ALA A 95 11.79 -1.67 16.44
N ARG A 96 13.01 -1.87 15.93
CA ARG A 96 13.87 -0.78 15.44
C ARG A 96 13.26 -0.04 14.25
N LEU A 97 12.73 -0.75 13.26
CA LEU A 97 12.04 -0.14 12.11
C LEU A 97 10.77 0.62 12.54
N SER A 98 10.06 0.15 13.57
CA SER A 98 8.92 0.87 14.14
C SER A 98 9.33 2.24 14.67
N VAL A 99 10.45 2.33 15.39
CA VAL A 99 10.99 3.62 15.88
C VAL A 99 11.25 4.58 14.72
N LEU A 100 11.94 4.10 13.68
CA LEU A 100 12.24 4.90 12.48
C LEU A 100 10.97 5.36 11.73
N ALA A 101 9.91 4.55 11.80
CA ALA A 101 8.61 4.82 11.19
C ALA A 101 7.62 5.54 12.13
N GLY A 102 8.11 6.26 13.15
CA GLY A 102 7.26 7.06 14.04
C GLY A 102 6.57 6.26 15.16
N ASN A 103 7.22 5.20 15.65
CA ASN A 103 6.77 4.33 16.74
C ASN A 103 5.43 3.63 16.50
N GLN A 104 5.05 3.42 15.24
CA GLN A 104 3.79 2.79 14.87
C GLN A 104 3.71 1.34 15.39
N ALA A 105 2.81 1.09 16.35
CA ALA A 105 2.71 -0.18 17.07
C ALA A 105 2.45 -1.39 16.16
N HIS A 106 1.60 -1.21 15.16
CA HIS A 106 1.24 -2.26 14.22
C HIS A 106 2.43 -2.82 13.40
N ILE A 107 3.56 -2.11 13.33
CA ILE A 107 4.81 -2.65 12.74
C ILE A 107 5.41 -3.73 13.64
N ARG A 108 5.29 -3.58 14.96
CA ARG A 108 5.76 -4.57 15.95
C ARG A 108 4.78 -5.74 16.05
N ASP A 109 3.49 -5.43 16.05
CA ASP A 109 2.43 -6.39 16.31
C ASP A 109 2.13 -7.31 15.11
N ALA A 110 2.32 -6.83 13.87
CA ALA A 110 2.12 -7.66 12.69
C ALA A 110 3.16 -8.80 12.64
N PRO A 111 2.78 -10.05 12.30
CA PRO A 111 3.74 -11.14 12.17
C PRO A 111 4.79 -10.86 11.08
N LEU A 112 4.39 -10.21 9.99
CA LEU A 112 5.25 -9.91 8.84
C LEU A 112 5.23 -8.41 8.49
N LEU A 113 6.42 -7.83 8.29
CA LEU A 113 6.61 -6.54 7.63
C LEU A 113 7.34 -6.77 6.30
N LEU A 114 6.73 -6.38 5.19
CA LEU A 114 7.37 -6.34 3.87
C LEU A 114 7.84 -4.92 3.58
N VAL A 115 9.13 -4.71 3.33
CA VAL A 115 9.68 -3.41 2.91
C VAL A 115 9.94 -3.43 1.42
N TRP A 116 9.12 -2.70 0.66
CA TRP A 116 9.15 -2.66 -0.80
C TRP A 116 10.11 -1.59 -1.29
N LEU A 117 10.93 -1.97 -2.27
CA LEU A 117 12.10 -1.23 -2.70
C LEU A 117 12.01 -0.90 -4.18
N ALA A 118 12.39 0.33 -4.54
CA ALA A 118 12.85 0.61 -5.90
C ALA A 118 14.31 0.14 -5.95
N ASP A 119 14.63 -0.82 -6.81
CA ASP A 119 15.92 -1.51 -6.88
C ASP A 119 16.54 -1.35 -8.26
N LEU A 120 17.42 -0.35 -8.38
CA LEU A 120 18.23 -0.13 -9.59
C LEU A 120 19.61 -0.79 -9.47
N ALA A 121 20.02 -1.20 -8.26
CA ALA A 121 21.28 -1.92 -8.04
C ALA A 121 21.36 -3.22 -8.85
N ARG A 122 20.22 -3.90 -9.05
CA ARG A 122 20.13 -5.06 -9.94
C ARG A 122 20.58 -4.73 -11.37
N LEU A 123 20.10 -3.62 -11.92
CA LEU A 123 20.44 -3.22 -13.30
C LEU A 123 21.87 -2.70 -13.40
N GLU A 124 22.38 -2.01 -12.37
CA GLU A 124 23.80 -1.63 -12.26
C GLU A 124 24.70 -2.87 -12.34
N ALA A 125 24.40 -3.91 -11.54
CA ALA A 125 25.16 -5.16 -11.55
C ALA A 125 25.12 -5.86 -12.92
N VAL A 126 23.97 -5.84 -13.60
CA VAL A 126 23.82 -6.38 -14.96
C VAL A 126 24.66 -5.57 -15.96
N ALA A 127 24.65 -4.24 -15.89
CA ALA A 127 25.41 -3.36 -16.77
C ALA A 127 26.93 -3.57 -16.60
N VAL A 128 27.41 -3.66 -15.36
CA VAL A 128 28.81 -3.98 -15.04
C VAL A 128 29.20 -5.33 -15.66
N ARG A 129 28.39 -6.37 -15.47
CA ARG A 129 28.65 -7.69 -16.06
C ARG A 129 28.68 -7.66 -17.59
N ALA A 130 27.84 -6.83 -18.19
CA ALA A 130 27.79 -6.64 -19.64
C ALA A 130 28.86 -5.66 -20.17
N SER A 131 29.68 -5.05 -19.30
CA SER A 131 30.62 -3.97 -19.66
C SER A 131 29.95 -2.78 -20.35
N VAL A 132 28.72 -2.47 -19.96
CA VAL A 132 27.93 -1.33 -20.46
C VAL A 132 27.92 -0.23 -19.40
N LYS A 133 28.02 1.04 -19.82
CA LYS A 133 27.83 2.19 -18.94
C LYS A 133 26.34 2.53 -18.82
N PRO A 134 25.73 2.42 -17.64
CA PRO A 134 24.28 2.55 -17.49
C PRO A 134 23.84 3.98 -17.18
N GLU A 135 24.27 4.98 -17.96
CA GLU A 135 24.01 6.40 -17.64
C GLU A 135 22.53 6.74 -17.46
N GLY A 136 21.64 6.03 -18.17
CA GLY A 136 20.19 6.17 -18.03
C GLY A 136 19.65 5.82 -16.62
N LEU A 137 20.33 4.96 -15.85
CA LEU A 137 19.89 4.58 -14.50
C LEU A 137 19.98 5.74 -13.50
N HIS A 138 20.79 6.76 -13.81
CA HIS A 138 21.05 7.89 -12.90
C HIS A 138 20.06 9.06 -13.06
N TYR A 139 19.14 8.99 -14.02
CA TYR A 139 18.10 10.00 -14.23
C TYR A 139 16.90 9.77 -13.30
N LEU A 140 16.22 10.86 -12.92
CA LEU A 140 14.99 10.80 -12.12
C LEU A 140 13.93 9.87 -12.73
N GLU A 141 13.86 9.81 -14.06
CA GLU A 141 12.96 8.91 -14.81
C GLU A 141 13.08 7.45 -14.35
N THR A 142 14.30 6.91 -14.26
CA THR A 142 14.49 5.50 -13.88
C THR A 142 14.11 5.25 -12.42
N LEU A 143 14.32 6.23 -11.53
CA LEU A 143 13.80 6.14 -10.17
C LEU A 143 12.26 6.11 -10.16
N LEU A 144 11.59 6.93 -10.97
CA LEU A 144 10.13 6.90 -11.10
C LEU A 144 9.65 5.52 -11.55
N VAL A 145 10.32 4.92 -12.55
CA VAL A 145 10.05 3.55 -13.00
C VAL A 145 10.17 2.56 -11.84
N GLY A 146 11.26 2.60 -11.07
CA GLY A 146 11.46 1.71 -9.90
C GLY A 146 10.39 1.88 -8.82
N VAL A 147 9.98 3.11 -8.53
CA VAL A 147 8.91 3.40 -7.55
C VAL A 147 7.55 2.90 -8.04
N ILE A 148 7.23 3.07 -9.32
CA ILE A 148 5.98 2.59 -9.93
C ILE A 148 5.93 1.07 -9.93
N ASP A 149 6.98 0.40 -10.41
CA ASP A 149 7.07 -1.06 -10.45
C ASP A 149 6.90 -1.65 -9.02
N ALA A 150 7.55 -1.06 -8.01
CA ALA A 150 7.39 -1.48 -6.62
C ALA A 150 5.95 -1.28 -6.10
N ALA A 151 5.27 -0.19 -6.48
CA ALA A 151 3.88 0.07 -6.11
C ALA A 151 2.89 -0.91 -6.75
N LEU A 152 3.08 -1.24 -8.04
CA LEU A 152 2.25 -2.22 -8.74
C LEU A 152 2.41 -3.62 -8.13
N ALA A 153 3.65 -4.05 -7.92
CA ALA A 153 3.97 -5.33 -7.29
C ALA A 153 3.37 -5.43 -5.87
N ALA A 154 3.53 -4.39 -5.06
CA ALA A 154 2.96 -4.35 -3.72
C ALA A 154 1.43 -4.41 -3.72
N GLN A 155 0.78 -3.70 -4.64
CA GLN A 155 -0.69 -3.70 -4.70
C GLN A 155 -1.25 -5.05 -5.15
N ASN A 156 -0.58 -5.77 -6.06
CA ASN A 156 -0.92 -7.15 -6.36
C ASN A 156 -0.83 -8.06 -5.13
N ALA A 157 0.24 -7.93 -4.33
CA ALA A 157 0.36 -8.66 -3.06
C ALA A 157 -0.76 -8.31 -2.08
N VAL A 158 -1.22 -7.06 -2.04
CA VAL A 158 -2.37 -6.64 -1.20
C VAL A 158 -3.66 -7.31 -1.66
N VAL A 159 -3.94 -7.38 -2.96
CA VAL A 159 -5.13 -8.09 -3.46
C VAL A 159 -5.07 -9.57 -3.10
N ALA A 160 -3.90 -10.20 -3.28
CA ALA A 160 -3.71 -11.60 -2.95
C ALA A 160 -3.83 -11.90 -1.45
N LEU A 161 -3.24 -11.09 -0.57
CA LEU A 161 -3.36 -11.33 0.88
C LEU A 161 -4.79 -11.11 1.36
N GLU A 162 -5.52 -10.12 0.83
CA GLU A 162 -6.89 -9.86 1.23
C GLU A 162 -7.85 -10.96 0.76
N SER A 163 -7.62 -11.56 -0.41
CA SER A 163 -8.39 -12.74 -0.87
C SER A 163 -8.12 -13.99 -0.03
N LEU A 164 -6.97 -14.05 0.66
CA LEU A 164 -6.64 -15.09 1.65
C LEU A 164 -7.18 -14.76 3.06
N GLY A 165 -7.95 -13.68 3.22
CA GLY A 165 -8.51 -13.26 4.51
C GLY A 165 -7.51 -12.57 5.45
N LEU A 166 -6.33 -12.19 4.95
CA LEU A 166 -5.34 -11.42 5.71
C LEU A 166 -5.65 -9.92 5.65
N GLY A 167 -5.15 -9.19 6.63
CA GLY A 167 -5.21 -7.73 6.70
C GLY A 167 -3.84 -7.11 6.43
N SER A 168 -3.83 -5.91 5.86
CA SER A 168 -2.60 -5.16 5.66
C SER A 168 -2.71 -3.66 5.88
N VAL A 169 -1.57 -3.00 6.06
CA VAL A 169 -1.45 -1.53 6.02
C VAL A 169 -0.09 -1.10 5.46
N TYR A 170 -0.11 -0.17 4.52
CA TYR A 170 1.09 0.48 4.01
C TYR A 170 1.70 1.44 5.05
N ILE A 171 3.02 1.44 5.14
CA ILE A 171 3.83 2.25 6.06
C ILE A 171 4.69 3.21 5.24
N GLY A 172 4.11 4.35 4.86
CA GLY A 172 4.84 5.43 4.18
C GLY A 172 5.89 6.10 5.08
N ALA A 173 5.76 5.96 6.41
CA ALA A 173 6.70 6.52 7.39
C ALA A 173 8.07 5.84 7.39
N ILE A 174 8.24 4.73 6.67
CA ILE A 174 9.56 4.17 6.35
C ILE A 174 10.48 5.23 5.70
N ARG A 175 9.89 6.23 5.02
CA ARG A 175 10.62 7.33 4.41
C ARG A 175 10.96 8.49 5.36
N ASN A 176 10.64 8.40 6.66
CA ASN A 176 11.01 9.46 7.62
C ASN A 176 12.54 9.48 7.87
N ALA A 177 13.19 8.32 7.81
CA ALA A 177 14.64 8.17 7.99
C ALA A 177 15.20 7.13 6.98
N PRO A 178 15.13 7.42 5.67
CA PRO A 178 15.40 6.44 4.61
C PRO A 178 16.84 5.89 4.66
N GLU A 179 17.83 6.71 5.03
CA GLU A 179 19.23 6.26 5.18
C GLU A 179 19.38 5.25 6.32
N GLN A 180 18.69 5.49 7.44
CA GLN A 180 18.74 4.59 8.60
C GLN A 180 18.00 3.29 8.34
N VAL A 181 16.87 3.35 7.62
CA VAL A 181 16.18 2.14 7.15
C VAL A 181 17.06 1.35 6.18
N ALA A 182 17.73 2.02 5.24
CA ALA A 182 18.64 1.36 4.32
C ALA A 182 19.81 0.68 5.06
N ALA A 183 20.39 1.35 6.06
CA ALA A 183 21.43 0.77 6.91
C ALA A 183 20.93 -0.43 7.71
N GLU A 184 19.75 -0.32 8.35
CA GLU A 184 19.12 -1.41 9.10
C GLU A 184 18.93 -2.63 8.21
N LEU A 185 18.42 -2.45 6.99
CA LEU A 185 18.18 -3.54 6.04
C LEU A 185 19.41 -3.94 5.20
N ARG A 186 20.55 -3.27 5.39
CA ARG A 186 21.80 -3.46 4.62
C ARG A 186 21.59 -3.33 3.11
N LEU A 187 20.82 -2.34 2.69
CA LEU A 187 20.57 -2.07 1.27
C LEU A 187 21.85 -1.53 0.60
N PRO A 188 22.18 -1.97 -0.62
CA PRO A 188 23.27 -1.38 -1.39
C PRO A 188 22.87 0.00 -1.96
N PRO A 189 23.83 0.77 -2.51
CA PRO A 189 23.52 1.97 -3.27
C PRO A 189 22.52 1.71 -4.40
N HIS A 190 21.76 2.73 -4.79
CA HIS A 190 20.70 2.69 -5.79
C HIS A 190 19.49 1.82 -5.43
N VAL A 191 19.24 1.64 -4.13
CA VAL A 191 18.04 0.98 -3.60
C VAL A 191 17.34 1.89 -2.61
N LEU A 192 16.07 2.21 -2.90
CA LEU A 192 15.24 3.10 -2.09
C LEU A 192 14.12 2.30 -1.40
N PRO A 193 14.01 2.33 -0.05
CA PRO A 193 12.81 1.84 0.62
C PRO A 193 11.61 2.76 0.37
N VAL A 194 10.69 2.32 -0.48
CA VAL A 194 9.53 3.12 -0.93
C VAL A 194 8.47 3.17 0.17
N PHE A 195 8.11 2.02 0.74
CA PHE A 195 7.19 1.90 1.87
C PHE A 195 7.30 0.51 2.51
N GLY A 196 6.83 0.40 3.76
CA GLY A 196 6.55 -0.88 4.38
C GLY A 196 5.12 -1.35 4.10
N LEU A 197 4.83 -2.61 4.37
CA LEU A 197 3.50 -3.22 4.33
C LEU A 197 3.42 -4.24 5.47
N CYS A 198 2.64 -3.94 6.50
CA CYS A 198 2.37 -4.90 7.57
C CYS A 198 1.34 -5.91 7.08
N VAL A 199 1.53 -7.19 7.39
CA VAL A 199 0.64 -8.30 6.98
C VAL A 199 0.36 -9.19 8.19
N GLY A 200 -0.90 -9.58 8.37
CA GLY A 200 -1.33 -10.44 9.47
C GLY A 200 -2.84 -10.66 9.52
N TYR A 201 -3.29 -11.53 10.40
CA TYR A 201 -4.72 -11.68 10.67
C TYR A 201 -5.25 -10.48 11.46
N ALA A 202 -6.34 -9.87 10.98
CA ALA A 202 -6.96 -8.74 11.67
C ALA A 202 -7.51 -9.16 13.04
N ASP A 203 -7.30 -8.32 14.05
CA ASP A 203 -7.93 -8.47 15.36
C ASP A 203 -9.41 -8.06 15.28
N SER A 204 -10.30 -9.04 15.42
CA SER A 204 -11.75 -8.85 15.34
C SER A 204 -12.32 -8.01 16.48
N SER A 205 -11.61 -7.85 17.60
CA SER A 205 -12.02 -6.96 18.69
C SER A 205 -11.83 -5.48 18.35
N ARG A 206 -11.03 -5.17 17.31
CA ARG A 206 -10.71 -3.82 16.84
C ARG A 206 -10.87 -3.74 15.33
N PRO A 207 -12.11 -3.92 14.81
CA PRO A 207 -12.34 -4.06 13.37
C PRO A 207 -11.94 -2.79 12.61
N ALA A 208 -11.23 -2.98 11.50
CA ALA A 208 -11.02 -1.91 10.53
C ALA A 208 -12.28 -1.73 9.67
N GLN A 209 -12.61 -0.48 9.34
CA GLN A 209 -13.75 -0.15 8.48
C GLN A 209 -13.30 0.39 7.13
N VAL A 210 -14.15 0.18 6.12
CA VAL A 210 -13.96 0.76 4.79
C VAL A 210 -14.09 2.27 4.90
N LYS A 211 -12.97 2.97 4.75
CA LYS A 211 -12.96 4.44 4.74
C LYS A 211 -13.52 4.94 3.40
N PRO A 212 -14.47 5.89 3.38
CA PRO A 212 -14.95 6.51 2.15
C PRO A 212 -13.82 7.11 1.29
N ARG A 213 -14.10 7.34 0.02
CA ARG A 213 -13.22 7.98 -0.97
C ARG A 213 -13.90 9.18 -1.60
N LEU A 214 -13.09 10.02 -2.24
CA LEU A 214 -13.60 11.10 -3.10
C LEU A 214 -14.60 10.52 -4.12
N PRO A 215 -15.66 11.28 -4.46
CA PRO A 215 -16.56 10.93 -5.55
C PRO A 215 -15.77 10.67 -6.84
N GLN A 216 -16.21 9.71 -7.65
CA GLN A 216 -15.54 9.39 -8.91
C GLN A 216 -15.45 10.60 -9.84
N SER A 217 -16.42 11.51 -9.82
CA SER A 217 -16.40 12.75 -10.61
C SER A 217 -15.22 13.68 -10.30
N VAL A 218 -14.59 13.57 -9.13
CA VAL A 218 -13.39 14.35 -8.76
C VAL A 218 -12.10 13.70 -9.28
N VAL A 219 -12.12 12.38 -9.51
CA VAL A 219 -10.93 11.57 -9.83
C VAL A 219 -10.88 11.19 -11.31
N LEU A 220 -12.03 10.86 -11.90
CA LEU A 220 -12.18 10.49 -13.29
C LEU A 220 -12.47 11.74 -14.12
N HIS A 221 -11.60 12.01 -15.08
CA HIS A 221 -11.76 13.07 -16.07
C HIS A 221 -11.92 12.45 -17.46
N ARG A 222 -12.77 13.05 -18.30
CA ARG A 222 -13.03 12.57 -19.66
C ARG A 222 -12.36 13.49 -20.65
N GLU A 223 -11.45 12.92 -21.45
CA GLU A 223 -10.60 13.61 -22.44
C GLU A 223 -9.62 14.64 -21.85
N GLN A 224 -10.11 15.57 -21.02
CA GLN A 224 -9.34 16.66 -20.42
C GLN A 224 -9.59 16.75 -18.92
N TYR A 225 -8.59 17.23 -18.19
CA TYR A 225 -8.72 17.51 -16.76
C TYR A 225 -9.76 18.63 -16.54
N ASP A 226 -10.76 18.34 -15.70
CA ASP A 226 -11.78 19.31 -15.32
C ASP A 226 -11.53 19.76 -13.88
N ALA A 227 -11.15 21.04 -13.72
CA ALA A 227 -10.94 21.64 -12.41
C ALA A 227 -12.25 22.10 -11.75
N HIS A 228 -13.33 22.30 -12.52
CA HIS A 228 -14.60 22.83 -12.02
C HIS A 228 -15.34 21.83 -11.12
N VAL A 229 -15.14 20.53 -11.34
CA VAL A 229 -15.72 19.46 -10.51
C VAL A 229 -15.07 19.31 -9.13
N GLN A 230 -13.87 19.88 -8.93
CA GLN A 230 -13.08 19.69 -7.72
C GLN A 230 -13.78 20.26 -6.47
N ALA A 231 -14.04 21.57 -6.46
CA ALA A 231 -14.63 22.25 -5.30
C ALA A 231 -15.98 21.65 -4.84
N PRO A 232 -17.00 21.47 -5.70
CA PRO A 232 -18.27 20.89 -5.27
C PRO A 232 -18.13 19.42 -4.83
N GLY A 233 -17.32 18.61 -5.52
CA GLY A 233 -17.12 17.21 -5.15
C GLY A 233 -16.35 17.04 -3.83
N ILE A 234 -15.36 17.89 -3.56
CA ILE A 234 -14.64 17.91 -2.28
C ILE A 234 -15.58 18.35 -1.14
N ALA A 235 -16.44 19.34 -1.36
CA ALA A 235 -17.41 19.77 -0.36
C ALA A 235 -18.43 18.67 0.00
N LEU A 236 -18.82 17.84 -0.97
CA LEU A 236 -19.62 16.64 -0.71
C LEU A 236 -18.82 15.63 0.12
N TYR A 237 -17.57 15.36 -0.26
CA TYR A 237 -16.73 14.40 0.44
C TYR A 237 -16.42 14.80 1.89
N ASP A 238 -16.25 16.10 2.17
CA ASP A 238 -16.05 16.61 3.52
C ASP A 238 -17.22 16.23 4.45
N LYS A 239 -18.46 16.33 3.96
CA LYS A 239 -19.66 15.92 4.73
C LYS A 239 -19.69 14.41 4.97
N ILE A 240 -19.38 13.63 3.93
CA ILE A 240 -19.36 12.15 4.00
C ILE A 240 -18.30 11.69 5.00
N LEU A 241 -17.09 12.22 4.91
CA LEU A 241 -16.01 11.83 5.79
C LEU A 241 -16.27 12.29 7.24
N SER A 242 -16.78 13.50 7.44
CA SER A 242 -17.16 13.98 8.78
C SER A 242 -18.17 13.03 9.44
N THR A 243 -19.23 12.67 8.71
CA THR A 243 -20.26 11.71 9.18
C THR A 243 -19.63 10.36 9.53
N PHE A 244 -18.77 9.83 8.66
CA PHE A 244 -18.04 8.59 8.92
C PHE A 244 -17.20 8.67 10.20
N GLN A 245 -16.45 9.75 10.42
CA GLN A 245 -15.60 9.92 11.62
C GLN A 245 -16.43 9.89 12.91
N VAL A 246 -17.58 10.58 12.92
CA VAL A 246 -18.51 10.57 14.07
C VAL A 246 -19.04 9.15 14.33
N GLN A 247 -19.37 8.39 13.28
CA GLN A 247 -19.77 6.98 13.40
C GLN A 247 -18.65 6.08 13.95
N GLN A 248 -17.38 6.44 13.72
CA GLN A 248 -16.22 5.76 14.33
C GLN A 248 -15.93 6.22 15.77
N GLY A 249 -16.79 7.05 16.36
CA GLY A 249 -16.57 7.63 17.70
C GLY A 249 -15.44 8.66 17.75
N GLN A 250 -15.07 9.24 16.60
CA GLN A 250 -14.09 10.33 16.50
C GLN A 250 -14.80 11.69 16.44
N SER A 251 -14.04 12.76 16.68
CA SER A 251 -14.52 14.12 16.44
C SER A 251 -14.84 14.37 14.97
N GLU A 252 -15.82 15.24 14.72
CA GLU A 252 -16.11 15.75 13.38
C GLU A 252 -14.85 16.34 12.74
N ALA A 253 -14.49 15.83 11.56
CA ALA A 253 -13.32 16.25 10.81
C ALA A 253 -13.55 16.09 9.31
N ALA A 254 -13.44 17.20 8.59
CA ALA A 254 -13.48 17.25 7.13
C ALA A 254 -12.19 16.67 6.52
N TRP A 255 -12.25 16.21 5.26
CA TRP A 255 -11.05 15.73 4.57
C TRP A 255 -10.08 16.86 4.27
N THR A 256 -10.59 18.05 3.95
CA THR A 256 -9.79 19.25 3.69
C THR A 256 -8.87 19.64 4.85
N GLN A 257 -9.20 19.26 6.09
CA GLN A 257 -8.30 19.44 7.24
C GLN A 257 -6.98 18.64 7.12
N ALA A 258 -6.94 17.63 6.25
CA ALA A 258 -5.72 16.87 5.98
C ALA A 258 -4.58 17.74 5.41
N VAL A 259 -4.88 18.93 4.86
CA VAL A 259 -3.87 19.91 4.42
C VAL A 259 -2.87 20.26 5.52
N GLU A 260 -3.28 20.16 6.80
CA GLU A 260 -2.42 20.41 7.95
C GLU A 260 -1.16 19.52 7.96
N ARG A 261 -1.24 18.33 7.33
CA ARG A 261 -0.09 17.41 7.16
C ARG A 261 1.03 17.97 6.29
N TRP A 262 0.76 19.03 5.53
CA TRP A 262 1.73 19.72 4.67
C TRP A 262 1.89 21.20 5.06
N ARG A 263 1.42 21.60 6.25
CA ARG A 263 1.46 23.01 6.67
C ARG A 263 2.87 23.55 6.83
N THR A 264 3.76 22.76 7.44
CA THR A 264 5.14 23.18 7.70
C THR A 264 6.13 22.10 7.26
N ARG A 265 7.40 22.49 7.22
CA ARG A 265 8.52 21.57 6.99
C ARG A 265 8.53 20.43 8.02
N GLU A 266 8.26 20.75 9.29
CA GLU A 266 8.24 19.79 10.40
C GLU A 266 7.13 18.74 10.23
N SER A 267 5.98 19.12 9.64
CA SER A 267 4.88 18.19 9.31
C SER A 267 5.31 17.09 8.32
N LEU A 268 6.41 17.28 7.59
CA LEU A 268 6.95 16.27 6.69
C LEU A 268 7.77 15.19 7.41
N HIS A 269 8.05 15.33 8.71
CA HIS A 269 8.77 14.34 9.53
C HIS A 269 10.12 13.93 8.93
N GLY A 270 10.91 14.90 8.47
CA GLY A 270 12.21 14.65 7.84
C GLY A 270 12.12 14.23 6.37
N ARG A 271 10.95 14.27 5.73
CA ARG A 271 10.83 13.99 4.28
C ARG A 271 11.09 15.21 3.40
N ASP A 272 11.25 16.39 3.99
CA ASP A 272 11.73 17.61 3.31
C ASP A 272 13.14 17.44 2.74
N ARG A 273 13.96 16.58 3.35
CA ARG A 273 15.34 16.24 2.97
C ARG A 273 15.45 14.99 2.09
N LEU A 274 14.33 14.54 1.50
CA LEU A 274 14.30 13.30 0.72
C LEU A 274 15.25 13.34 -0.48
N ARG A 275 15.46 14.51 -1.11
CA ARG A 275 16.44 14.65 -2.18
C ARG A 275 17.87 14.36 -1.72
N ASP A 276 18.27 14.90 -0.57
CA ASP A 276 19.60 14.69 -0.01
C ASP A 276 19.79 13.22 0.41
N ALA A 277 18.73 12.61 0.96
CA ALA A 277 18.72 11.20 1.29
C ALA A 277 18.85 10.30 0.04
N LEU A 278 18.20 10.65 -1.07
CA LEU A 278 18.35 9.92 -2.32
C LEU A 278 19.79 10.01 -2.84
N ALA A 279 20.41 11.18 -2.76
CA ALA A 279 21.82 11.35 -3.12
C ALA A 279 22.75 10.51 -2.24
N SER A 280 22.50 10.43 -0.93
CA SER A 280 23.30 9.60 -0.02
C SER A 280 23.11 8.09 -0.24
N LEU A 281 21.95 7.69 -0.77
CA LEU A 281 21.67 6.34 -1.24
C LEU A 281 22.20 6.06 -2.66
N GLY A 282 22.93 7.00 -3.27
CA GLY A 282 23.57 6.84 -4.57
C GLY A 282 22.77 7.37 -5.77
N PHE A 283 21.53 7.82 -5.59
CA PHE A 283 20.74 8.34 -6.71
C PHE A 283 21.21 9.75 -7.10
N GLU A 284 21.74 9.90 -8.30
CA GLU A 284 22.21 11.21 -8.80
C GLU A 284 21.06 12.16 -9.18
N LEU A 285 19.93 11.60 -9.65
CA LEU A 285 18.73 12.35 -10.04
C LEU A 285 19.01 13.45 -11.06
N ARG A 286 19.76 13.09 -12.13
CA ARG A 286 20.03 13.98 -13.27
C ARG A 286 18.75 14.40 -13.97
#